data_AF-A0A924RP00-F1
#
_entry.id   AF-A0A924RP00-F1
#
_cell.length_a   1.000
_cell.length_b   1.000
_cell.length_c   1.000
_cell.angle_alpha   90.00
_cell.angle_beta   90.00
_cell.angle_gamma   90.00
#
_symmetry.space_group_name_H-M   'P 1'
#
loop_
_entity.id
_entity.type
_entity.pdbx_description
1 polymer ?
#
loop_
_entity_poly.entity_id
_entity_poly.type
_entity_poly.pdbx_seq_one_letter_code
_entity_poly.pdbx_strand_id
1 'polypeptide(L)'
;MRLKENTLYLVMDDQGQLSGGESGLYDRDTRFLSRLEWRIENLPPTVLSTHRPEPYRFSQHATEPHLGHVQRLELRRKGMLDGAGYVETVRVKAFDSLQNYTTSYGREMPVLQNLELKLDCDFRDMFEVRGLPPLNRDIQVQSLSDGLVYAYTGEDGVRREVKVTLEPMGEVLEEDEVLEERQTMATLDLPGATHEKGEERPITGRKIRWQIPQESSLELTIK
;
A
#
# COMPACT_ATOMS: atom_id res chain seq x y z
N MET A 1 -7.12 -2.06 -10.16
CA MET A 1 -7.82 -0.79 -10.59
C MET A 1 -6.79 0.20 -11.15
N ARG A 2 -7.16 1.18 -11.99
CA ARG A 2 -6.21 2.17 -12.54
C ARG A 2 -6.73 3.60 -12.46
N LEU A 3 -5.89 4.55 -12.07
CA LEU A 3 -6.17 5.99 -12.09
C LEU A 3 -5.14 6.75 -12.94
N LYS A 4 -5.54 7.90 -13.47
CA LYS A 4 -4.72 8.77 -14.31
C LYS A 4 -5.05 10.25 -14.08
N GLU A 5 -4.03 11.04 -13.78
CA GLU A 5 -4.05 12.51 -13.79
C GLU A 5 -2.69 13.03 -14.30
N ASN A 6 -2.67 14.02 -15.21
CA ASN A 6 -1.44 14.60 -15.79
C ASN A 6 -0.40 13.55 -16.26
N THR A 7 0.79 13.51 -15.65
CA THR A 7 1.85 12.53 -15.90
C THR A 7 1.80 11.34 -14.95
N LEU A 8 1.00 11.43 -13.87
CA LEU A 8 0.84 10.40 -12.85
C LEU A 8 -0.04 9.24 -13.32
N TYR A 9 0.34 8.01 -12.99
CA TYR A 9 -0.48 6.81 -13.15
C TYR A 9 -0.48 6.04 -11.85
N LEU A 10 -1.66 5.66 -11.35
CA LEU A 10 -1.77 4.74 -10.21
C LEU A 10 -2.31 3.42 -10.73
N VAL A 11 -1.52 2.36 -10.57
CA VAL A 11 -1.92 0.99 -10.91
C VAL A 11 -2.07 0.22 -9.62
N MET A 12 -3.30 -0.16 -9.28
CA MET A 12 -3.62 -1.00 -8.13
C MET A 12 -3.96 -2.41 -8.57
N ASP A 13 -3.81 -3.37 -7.66
CA ASP A 13 -4.28 -4.74 -7.83
C ASP A 13 -5.83 -4.83 -7.88
N ASP A 14 -6.35 -6.05 -7.81
CA ASP A 14 -7.78 -6.36 -7.79
C ASP A 14 -8.46 -5.94 -6.47
N GLN A 15 -7.71 -5.87 -5.37
CA GLN A 15 -8.16 -5.39 -4.06
C GLN A 15 -8.02 -3.87 -3.88
N GLY A 16 -7.48 -3.15 -4.87
CA GLY A 16 -7.27 -1.71 -4.79
C GLY A 16 -6.09 -1.32 -3.90
N GLN A 17 -5.10 -2.19 -3.72
CA GLN A 17 -3.85 -1.93 -3.00
C GLN A 17 -2.69 -1.78 -4.00
N LEU A 18 -1.55 -1.26 -3.53
CA LEU A 18 -0.28 -1.40 -4.24
C LEU A 18 0.51 -2.50 -3.54
N SER A 19 0.43 -3.72 -4.08
CA SER A 19 0.99 -4.93 -3.49
C SER A 19 2.28 -5.40 -4.17
N GLY A 20 2.99 -4.53 -4.89
CA GLY A 20 4.13 -4.89 -5.74
C GLY A 20 3.74 -5.43 -7.12
N GLY A 21 4.59 -6.25 -7.74
CA GLY A 21 4.40 -6.66 -9.14
C GLY A 21 4.41 -5.46 -10.09
N GLU A 22 3.37 -5.28 -10.91
CA GLU A 22 3.18 -4.08 -11.74
C GLU A 22 2.40 -2.95 -11.03
N SER A 23 1.87 -3.20 -9.83
CA SER A 23 1.16 -2.14 -9.09
C SER A 23 2.14 -1.07 -8.60
N GLY A 24 1.67 0.17 -8.51
CA GLY A 24 2.46 1.31 -8.06
C GLY A 24 1.90 2.67 -8.44
N LEU A 25 2.48 3.71 -7.86
CA LEU A 25 2.36 5.09 -8.33
C LEU A 25 3.53 5.42 -9.23
N TYR A 26 3.24 5.86 -10.45
CA TYR A 26 4.22 6.16 -11.48
C TYR A 26 4.16 7.62 -11.90
N ASP A 27 5.32 8.21 -12.16
CA ASP A 27 5.46 9.46 -12.90
C ASP A 27 6.51 9.26 -14.00
N ARG A 28 6.18 9.67 -15.24
CA ARG A 28 7.09 9.57 -16.41
C ARG A 28 7.84 8.23 -16.50
N ASP A 29 7.06 7.14 -16.49
CA ASP A 29 7.55 5.75 -16.57
C ASP A 29 8.46 5.29 -15.42
N THR A 30 8.57 6.04 -14.33
CA THR A 30 9.27 5.62 -13.10
C THR A 30 8.26 5.36 -11.99
N ARG A 31 8.37 4.23 -11.30
CA ARG A 31 7.59 3.87 -10.12
C ARG A 31 8.17 4.54 -8.88
N PHE A 32 7.44 5.48 -8.32
CA PHE A 32 7.83 6.19 -7.11
C PHE A 32 7.34 5.46 -5.84
N LEU A 33 6.14 4.89 -5.88
CA LEU A 33 5.58 4.10 -4.77
C LEU A 33 5.33 2.67 -5.26
N SER A 34 6.07 1.70 -4.73
CA SER A 34 5.94 0.28 -5.08
C SER A 34 4.93 -0.44 -4.20
N ARG A 35 4.70 0.07 -2.98
CA ARG A 35 3.82 -0.55 -1.99
C ARG A 35 3.02 0.47 -1.18
N LEU A 36 1.74 0.17 -1.01
CA LEU A 36 0.76 0.85 -0.17
C LEU A 36 -0.35 -0.17 0.08
N GLU A 37 -0.25 -0.85 1.21
CA GLU A 37 -1.19 -1.92 1.58
C GLU A 37 -1.75 -1.71 2.97
N TRP A 38 -3.07 -1.62 3.05
CA TRP A 38 -3.80 -1.70 4.32
C TRP A 38 -3.97 -3.16 4.74
N ARG A 39 -3.72 -3.45 6.02
CA ARG A 39 -3.92 -4.76 6.63
C ARG A 39 -4.72 -4.65 7.93
N ILE A 40 -5.52 -5.66 8.22
CA ILE A 40 -6.20 -5.86 9.49
C ILE A 40 -5.73 -7.20 10.02
N GLU A 41 -5.11 -7.24 11.21
CA GLU A 41 -4.42 -8.44 11.70
C GLU A 41 -3.45 -9.04 10.67
N ASN A 42 -2.63 -8.22 10.01
CA ASN A 42 -1.68 -8.61 8.96
C ASN A 42 -2.31 -9.27 7.71
N LEU A 43 -3.64 -9.27 7.58
CA LEU A 43 -4.37 -9.81 6.44
C LEU A 43 -5.00 -8.69 5.60
N PRO A 44 -5.16 -8.88 4.27
CA PRO A 44 -5.84 -7.89 3.44
C PRO A 44 -7.31 -7.73 3.87
N PRO A 45 -7.85 -6.49 3.93
CA PRO A 45 -9.27 -6.25 4.10
C PRO A 45 -10.09 -6.90 2.98
N THR A 46 -11.31 -7.34 3.30
CA THR A 46 -12.23 -7.84 2.29
C THR A 46 -12.91 -6.67 1.59
N VAL A 47 -12.66 -6.47 0.29
CA VAL A 47 -13.32 -5.41 -0.49
C VAL A 47 -14.79 -5.79 -0.74
N LEU A 48 -15.71 -4.88 -0.40
CA LEU A 48 -17.15 -5.05 -0.59
C LEU A 48 -17.66 -4.32 -1.83
N SER A 49 -17.15 -3.10 -2.06
CA SER A 49 -17.50 -2.33 -3.24
C SER A 49 -16.40 -1.33 -3.58
N THR A 50 -16.28 -1.05 -4.88
CA THR A 50 -15.40 -0.02 -5.40
C THR A 50 -16.20 0.82 -6.38
N HIS A 51 -16.12 2.14 -6.22
CA HIS A 51 -16.73 3.11 -7.11
C HIS A 51 -15.67 4.09 -7.59
N ARG A 52 -15.65 4.33 -8.91
CA ARG A 52 -14.66 5.20 -9.57
C ARG A 52 -15.40 6.23 -10.41
N PRO A 53 -15.78 7.37 -9.83
CA PRO A 53 -16.59 8.37 -10.53
C PRO A 53 -15.79 9.12 -11.61
N GLU A 54 -14.47 9.24 -11.46
CA GLU A 54 -13.59 9.95 -12.39
C GLU A 54 -12.27 9.19 -12.62
N PRO A 55 -11.52 9.49 -13.70
CA PRO A 55 -10.26 8.82 -14.00
C PRO A 55 -9.19 8.96 -12.91
N TYR A 56 -9.26 10.00 -12.08
CA TYR A 56 -8.25 10.34 -11.10
C TYR A 56 -8.65 10.04 -9.65
N ARG A 57 -9.87 9.53 -9.36
CA ARG A 57 -10.29 9.23 -7.97
C ARG A 57 -11.18 8.01 -7.83
N PHE A 58 -11.15 7.39 -6.66
CA PHE A 58 -12.01 6.28 -6.29
C PHE A 58 -12.51 6.39 -4.84
N SER A 59 -13.56 5.63 -4.55
CA SER A 59 -14.01 5.32 -3.20
C SER A 59 -14.22 3.81 -3.07
N GLN A 60 -13.72 3.21 -2.00
CA GLN A 60 -13.83 1.78 -1.74
C GLN A 60 -14.38 1.55 -0.34
N HIS A 61 -15.27 0.58 -0.22
CA HIS A 61 -15.75 0.06 1.05
C HIS A 61 -15.16 -1.33 1.24
N ALA A 62 -14.53 -1.55 2.39
CA ALA A 62 -13.96 -2.82 2.79
C ALA A 62 -14.32 -3.12 4.25
N THR A 63 -14.05 -4.35 4.67
CA THR A 63 -14.36 -4.86 6.00
C THR A 63 -13.24 -5.78 6.48
N GLU A 64 -13.40 -6.38 7.66
CA GLU A 64 -12.43 -7.32 8.18
C GLU A 64 -12.16 -8.48 7.20
N PRO A 65 -10.95 -9.06 7.27
CA PRO A 65 -10.66 -10.32 6.60
C PRO A 65 -11.66 -11.38 7.06
N HIS A 66 -12.00 -12.28 6.14
CA HIS A 66 -12.80 -13.46 6.46
C HIS A 66 -14.20 -13.17 7.04
N LEU A 67 -14.86 -12.09 6.56
CA LEU A 67 -16.19 -11.63 6.98
C LEU A 67 -17.10 -12.77 7.47
N GLY A 68 -17.57 -12.64 8.71
CA GLY A 68 -18.53 -13.55 9.32
C GLY A 68 -19.96 -13.26 8.88
N HIS A 69 -20.94 -13.67 9.69
CA HIS A 69 -22.34 -13.30 9.45
C HIS A 69 -22.66 -11.85 9.85
N VAL A 70 -21.81 -11.26 10.67
CA VAL A 70 -21.92 -9.87 11.12
C VAL A 70 -20.64 -9.16 10.72
N GLN A 71 -20.80 -8.01 10.07
CA GLN A 71 -19.71 -7.07 9.84
C GLN A 71 -19.37 -6.37 11.15
N ARG A 72 -18.13 -6.54 11.62
CA ARG A 72 -17.64 -5.89 12.84
C ARG A 72 -16.92 -4.58 12.56
N LEU A 73 -16.28 -4.47 11.39
CA LEU A 73 -15.46 -3.34 11.01
C LEU A 73 -15.82 -2.82 9.62
N GLU A 74 -15.88 -1.51 9.49
CA GLU A 74 -15.87 -0.80 8.21
C GLU A 74 -14.54 -0.09 8.02
N LEU A 75 -13.97 -0.28 6.84
CA LEU A 75 -12.83 0.48 6.32
C LEU A 75 -13.29 1.17 5.03
N ARG A 76 -13.39 2.51 5.06
CA ARG A 76 -13.67 3.31 3.86
C ARG A 76 -12.41 4.00 3.39
N ARG A 77 -12.12 3.86 2.11
CA ARG A 77 -10.96 4.48 1.47
C ARG A 77 -11.46 5.42 0.38
N LYS A 78 -10.86 6.61 0.30
CA LYS A 78 -11.08 7.56 -0.79
C LYS A 78 -9.72 8.03 -1.27
N GLY A 79 -9.28 7.54 -2.41
CA GLY A 79 -8.01 7.91 -3.00
C GLY A 79 -8.18 8.78 -4.24
N MET A 80 -7.28 9.73 -4.45
CA MET A 80 -7.22 10.56 -5.64
C MET A 80 -5.80 10.93 -6.04
N LEU A 81 -5.58 11.09 -7.34
CA LEU A 81 -4.45 11.82 -7.89
C LEU A 81 -4.85 13.29 -7.99
N ASP A 82 -4.08 14.19 -7.38
CA ASP A 82 -4.36 15.63 -7.36
C ASP A 82 -3.52 16.43 -8.37
N GLY A 83 -2.85 15.72 -9.27
CA GLY A 83 -1.98 16.27 -10.31
C GLY A 83 -0.54 16.51 -9.86
N ALA A 84 -0.26 16.50 -8.54
CA ALA A 84 1.09 16.59 -7.98
C ALA A 84 1.49 15.34 -7.19
N GLY A 85 0.53 14.52 -6.76
CA GLY A 85 0.81 13.25 -6.10
C GLY A 85 -0.46 12.43 -5.87
N TYR A 86 -0.46 11.62 -4.81
CA TYR A 86 -1.57 10.78 -4.40
C TYR A 86 -2.03 11.15 -2.99
N VAL A 87 -3.34 11.33 -2.80
CA VAL A 87 -3.94 11.58 -1.49
C VAL A 87 -4.98 10.50 -1.23
N GLU A 88 -4.97 9.92 -0.03
CA GLU A 88 -5.93 8.92 0.41
C GLU A 88 -6.48 9.24 1.80
N THR A 89 -7.79 9.44 1.90
CA THR A 89 -8.48 9.47 3.19
C THR A 89 -8.96 8.05 3.54
N VAL A 90 -8.61 7.58 4.73
CA VAL A 90 -9.05 6.30 5.28
C VAL A 90 -9.88 6.55 6.52
N ARG A 91 -11.09 6.01 6.56
CA ARG A 91 -11.97 6.04 7.73
C ARG A 91 -12.21 4.63 8.22
N VAL A 92 -12.08 4.45 9.53
CA VAL A 92 -12.29 3.19 10.22
C VAL A 92 -13.45 3.36 11.19
N LYS A 93 -14.34 2.37 11.25
CA LYS A 93 -15.43 2.33 12.21
C LYS A 93 -15.68 0.89 12.68
N ALA A 94 -15.62 0.67 13.98
CA ALA A 94 -16.07 -0.56 14.62
C ALA A 94 -17.57 -0.45 14.93
N PHE A 95 -18.34 -1.47 14.57
CA PHE A 95 -19.78 -1.53 14.83
C PHE A 95 -20.15 -2.43 16.01
N ASP A 96 -19.29 -3.40 16.33
CA ASP A 96 -19.52 -4.43 17.34
C ASP A 96 -18.21 -4.76 18.08
N SER A 97 -18.28 -5.69 19.03
CA SER A 97 -17.13 -6.23 19.74
C SER A 97 -16.09 -6.76 18.74
N LEU A 98 -14.88 -6.22 18.85
CA LEU A 98 -13.71 -6.69 18.12
C LEU A 98 -13.02 -7.87 18.80
N GLN A 99 -13.60 -8.42 19.89
CA GLN A 99 -13.10 -9.64 20.51
C GLN A 99 -13.44 -10.87 19.66
N ASN A 100 -12.88 -12.02 20.03
CA ASN A 100 -13.23 -13.29 19.43
C ASN A 100 -14.68 -13.67 19.78
N TYR A 101 -15.31 -14.41 18.88
CA TYR A 101 -16.62 -15.01 19.12
C TYR A 101 -16.81 -16.26 18.26
N THR A 102 -17.82 -17.07 18.57
CA THR A 102 -18.19 -18.24 17.78
C THR A 102 -19.50 -17.96 17.04
N THR A 103 -19.53 -18.23 15.73
CA THR A 103 -20.74 -18.08 14.92
C THR A 103 -21.76 -19.18 15.25
N SER A 104 -23.01 -19.01 14.80
CA SER A 104 -24.07 -20.03 14.95
C SER A 104 -23.77 -21.38 14.28
N TYR A 105 -22.78 -21.44 13.39
CA TYR A 105 -22.34 -22.67 12.72
C TYR A 105 -21.00 -23.21 13.28
N GLY A 106 -20.57 -22.74 14.45
CA GLY A 106 -19.38 -23.25 15.14
C GLY A 106 -18.05 -22.75 14.59
N ARG A 107 -18.04 -21.69 13.78
CA ARG A 107 -16.80 -21.07 13.29
C ARG A 107 -16.29 -20.06 14.31
N GLU A 108 -15.04 -20.19 14.72
CA GLU A 108 -14.36 -19.18 15.54
C GLU A 108 -13.92 -18.00 14.69
N MET A 109 -14.24 -16.80 15.17
CA MET A 109 -13.86 -15.54 14.56
C MET A 109 -12.76 -14.90 15.40
N PRO A 110 -11.66 -14.42 14.79
CA PRO A 110 -10.52 -13.90 15.53
C PRO A 110 -10.81 -12.52 16.12
N VAL A 111 -10.00 -12.15 17.11
CA VAL A 111 -9.91 -10.78 17.63
C VAL A 111 -9.39 -9.84 16.53
N LEU A 112 -9.88 -8.60 16.50
CA LEU A 112 -9.38 -7.52 15.64
C LEU A 112 -8.86 -6.38 16.53
N GLN A 113 -7.57 -6.13 16.52
CA GLN A 113 -6.85 -5.14 17.32
C GLN A 113 -6.01 -4.20 16.46
N ASN A 114 -5.46 -4.67 15.35
CA ASN A 114 -4.41 -3.99 14.60
C ASN A 114 -4.89 -3.59 13.22
N LEU A 115 -4.79 -2.31 12.91
CA LEU A 115 -4.75 -1.81 11.54
C LEU A 115 -3.29 -1.49 11.22
N GLU A 116 -2.84 -1.93 10.05
CA GLU A 116 -1.46 -1.71 9.62
C GLU A 116 -1.43 -1.12 8.21
N LEU A 117 -0.45 -0.26 7.97
CA LEU A 117 -0.12 0.28 6.66
C LEU A 117 1.30 -0.18 6.30
N LYS A 118 1.45 -0.84 5.16
CA LYS A 118 2.75 -1.19 4.57
C LYS A 118 3.07 -0.27 3.41
N LEU A 119 4.23 0.38 3.43
CA LEU A 119 4.68 1.34 2.42
C LEU A 119 6.07 0.97 1.91
N ASP A 120 6.34 1.21 0.63
CA ASP A 120 7.68 1.05 0.07
C ASP A 120 7.83 1.86 -1.23
N CYS A 121 9.05 2.30 -1.50
CA CYS A 121 9.44 3.05 -2.70
C CYS A 121 10.67 2.39 -3.32
N ASP A 122 10.68 2.18 -4.64
CA ASP A 122 11.79 1.50 -5.31
C ASP A 122 12.43 2.28 -6.48
N PHE A 123 11.79 3.35 -6.97
CA PHE A 123 12.27 4.20 -8.08
C PHE A 123 12.62 3.43 -9.35
N ARG A 124 11.96 2.28 -9.59
CA ARG A 124 12.19 1.44 -10.77
C ARG A 124 11.50 1.99 -11.99
N ASP A 125 12.16 1.95 -13.14
CA ASP A 125 11.50 2.29 -14.40
C ASP A 125 10.52 1.18 -14.85
N MET A 126 9.64 1.52 -15.78
CA MET A 126 8.59 0.64 -16.27
C MET A 126 9.14 -0.64 -16.93
N PHE A 127 10.33 -0.61 -17.49
CA PHE A 127 10.95 -1.80 -18.08
C PHE A 127 11.54 -2.72 -17.00
N GLU A 128 12.15 -2.17 -15.95
CA GLU A 128 12.56 -2.95 -14.77
C GLU A 128 11.35 -3.61 -14.08
N VAL A 129 10.25 -2.86 -13.91
CA VAL A 129 9.00 -3.41 -13.38
C VAL A 129 8.47 -4.55 -14.26
N ARG A 130 8.63 -4.44 -15.57
CA ARG A 130 8.22 -5.47 -16.53
C ARG A 130 9.21 -6.63 -16.65
N GLY A 131 10.31 -6.65 -15.89
CA GLY A 131 11.22 -7.79 -15.81
C GLY A 131 12.58 -7.59 -16.46
N LEU A 132 12.95 -6.37 -16.87
CA LEU A 132 14.38 -6.08 -17.09
C LEU A 132 15.15 -6.16 -15.76
N PRO A 133 16.45 -6.52 -15.80
CA PRO A 133 17.28 -6.57 -14.60
C PRO A 133 17.25 -5.23 -13.84
N PRO A 134 16.96 -5.24 -12.53
CA PRO A 134 16.85 -4.01 -11.77
C PRO A 134 18.23 -3.41 -11.49
N LEU A 135 18.33 -2.09 -11.57
CA LEU A 135 19.50 -1.35 -11.10
C LEU A 135 19.58 -1.42 -9.57
N ASN A 136 20.82 -1.47 -9.05
CA ASN A 136 21.02 -1.36 -7.62
C ASN A 136 20.87 0.11 -7.20
N ARG A 137 19.95 0.37 -6.26
CA ARG A 137 19.66 1.71 -5.77
C ARG A 137 19.86 1.75 -4.28
N ASP A 138 20.68 2.69 -3.82
CA ASP A 138 20.80 3.01 -2.40
C ASP A 138 19.68 3.98 -2.03
N ILE A 139 18.56 3.43 -1.56
CA ILE A 139 17.37 4.19 -1.19
C ILE A 139 17.49 4.56 0.29
N GLN A 140 17.64 5.85 0.53
CA GLN A 140 17.71 6.42 1.86
C GLN A 140 16.30 6.66 2.37
N VAL A 141 16.02 6.25 3.61
CA VAL A 141 14.72 6.47 4.27
C VAL A 141 14.94 7.29 5.52
N GLN A 142 14.21 8.40 5.64
CA GLN A 142 14.24 9.29 6.79
C GLN A 142 12.85 9.39 7.40
N SER A 143 12.75 9.09 8.70
CA SER A 143 11.54 9.35 9.49
C SER A 143 11.45 10.83 9.85
N LEU A 144 10.26 11.39 9.68
CA LEU A 144 9.88 12.74 10.08
C LEU A 144 8.83 12.63 11.20
N SER A 145 8.50 13.76 11.85
CA SER A 145 7.43 13.79 12.85
C SER A 145 6.03 13.56 12.26
N ASP A 146 5.86 13.81 10.96
CA ASP A 146 4.59 13.76 10.23
C ASP A 146 4.59 12.69 9.12
N GLY A 147 5.59 11.79 9.08
CA GLY A 147 5.67 10.71 8.10
C GLY A 147 7.09 10.33 7.70
N LEU A 148 7.32 10.06 6.42
CA LEU A 148 8.55 9.45 5.90
C LEU A 148 9.02 10.15 4.63
N VAL A 149 10.34 10.18 4.39
CA VAL A 149 10.93 10.58 3.12
C VAL A 149 11.78 9.45 2.58
N TYR A 150 11.49 9.01 1.36
CA TYR A 150 12.33 8.11 0.59
C TYR A 150 13.12 8.93 -0.43
N ALA A 151 14.42 8.72 -0.52
CA ALA A 151 15.27 9.46 -1.44
C ALA A 151 16.29 8.54 -2.12
N TYR A 152 16.55 8.81 -3.39
CA TYR A 152 17.56 8.11 -4.18
C TYR A 152 18.24 9.10 -5.13
N THR A 153 19.56 8.98 -5.28
CA THR A 153 20.31 9.73 -6.29
C THR A 153 20.65 8.83 -7.46
N GLY A 154 20.12 9.18 -8.64
CA GLY A 154 20.39 8.46 -9.88
C GLY A 154 21.86 8.45 -10.27
N GLU A 155 22.25 7.54 -11.15
CA GLU A 155 23.57 7.59 -11.82
C GLU A 155 23.76 8.88 -12.63
N ASP A 156 22.65 9.51 -13.02
CA ASP A 156 22.60 10.84 -13.63
C ASP A 156 22.90 11.98 -12.63
N GLY A 157 23.12 11.68 -11.35
CA GLY A 157 23.31 12.66 -10.28
C GLY A 157 22.02 13.36 -9.84
N VAL A 158 20.86 13.00 -10.41
CA VAL A 158 19.58 13.62 -10.08
C VAL A 158 18.99 12.93 -8.85
N ARG A 159 18.77 13.72 -7.79
CA ARG A 159 18.07 13.26 -6.59
C ARG A 159 16.56 13.21 -6.84
N ARG A 160 15.97 12.07 -6.53
CA ARG A 160 14.53 11.77 -6.59
C ARG A 160 14.05 11.52 -5.17
N GLU A 161 12.90 12.07 -4.83
CA GLU A 161 12.37 12.01 -3.47
C GLU A 161 10.87 11.71 -3.52
N VAL A 162 10.38 10.99 -2.51
CA VAL A 162 8.96 10.80 -2.21
C VAL A 162 8.76 11.19 -0.76
N LYS A 163 7.90 12.17 -0.51
CA LYS A 163 7.43 12.51 0.84
C LYS A 163 6.09 11.83 1.10
N VAL A 164 6.04 11.02 2.14
CA VAL A 164 4.84 10.45 2.73
C VAL A 164 4.49 11.26 3.96
N THR A 165 3.29 11.84 3.99
CA THR A 165 2.73 12.50 5.17
C THR A 165 1.51 11.73 5.64
N LEU A 166 1.42 11.51 6.95
CA LEU A 166 0.35 10.79 7.62
C LEU A 166 -0.24 11.67 8.71
N GLU A 167 -1.49 12.10 8.53
CA GLU A 167 -2.22 12.76 9.61
C GLU A 167 -2.74 11.70 10.59
N PRO A 168 -2.39 11.78 11.89
CA PRO A 168 -2.56 10.67 12.81
C PRO A 168 -4.03 10.27 13.01
N MET A 169 -4.30 8.96 12.92
CA MET A 169 -5.60 8.34 13.19
C MET A 169 -5.86 8.11 14.69
N GLY A 170 -4.85 8.34 15.53
CA GLY A 170 -4.82 7.97 16.94
C GLY A 170 -3.39 7.70 17.41
N GLU A 171 -3.25 7.03 18.55
CA GLU A 171 -1.94 6.59 19.07
C GLU A 171 -1.35 5.52 18.15
N VAL A 172 -0.14 5.78 17.64
CA VAL A 172 0.65 4.82 16.86
C VAL A 172 1.27 3.83 17.85
N LEU A 173 1.00 2.54 17.68
CA LEU A 173 1.54 1.50 18.57
C LEU A 173 3.00 1.20 18.21
N GLU A 174 3.29 1.13 16.91
CA GLU A 174 4.62 0.88 16.36
C GLU A 174 4.76 1.64 15.03
N GLU A 175 5.89 2.33 14.87
CA GLU A 175 6.25 3.08 13.68
C GLU A 175 7.58 2.56 13.13
N ASP A 176 7.73 2.58 11.80
CA ASP A 176 9.03 2.39 11.13
C ASP A 176 9.65 0.99 11.33
N GLU A 177 8.82 -0.06 11.43
CA GLU A 177 9.35 -1.42 11.38
C GLU A 177 9.75 -1.76 9.93
N VAL A 178 10.96 -2.28 9.75
CA VAL A 178 11.45 -2.76 8.45
C VAL A 178 10.62 -3.98 8.03
N LEU A 179 10.04 -3.94 6.83
CA LEU A 179 9.26 -5.03 6.28
C LEU A 179 10.12 -6.24 5.90
N GLU A 180 10.20 -7.26 6.75
CA GLU A 180 10.87 -8.52 6.40
C GLU A 180 10.00 -9.42 5.50
N GLU A 181 9.69 -8.97 4.28
CA GLU A 181 8.97 -9.78 3.29
C GLU A 181 9.80 -9.99 2.02
N ARG A 182 9.57 -11.15 1.39
CA ARG A 182 10.21 -11.55 0.14
C ARG A 182 9.18 -11.53 -0.98
N GLN A 183 9.50 -10.90 -2.10
CA GLN A 183 8.70 -10.96 -3.32
C GLN A 183 9.46 -11.62 -4.46
N THR A 184 8.74 -12.44 -5.23
CA THR A 184 9.21 -13.00 -6.50
C THR A 184 8.89 -12.01 -7.62
N MET A 185 9.90 -11.60 -8.38
CA MET A 185 9.72 -10.70 -9.54
C MET A 185 8.98 -11.40 -10.68
N ALA A 186 8.11 -10.66 -11.36
CA ALA A 186 7.56 -11.08 -12.65
C ALA A 186 8.69 -11.12 -13.69
N THR A 187 8.75 -12.21 -14.46
CA THR A 187 9.76 -12.39 -15.50
C THR A 187 9.17 -12.04 -16.86
N LEU A 188 9.85 -11.20 -17.63
CA LEU A 188 9.47 -10.95 -19.03
C LEU A 188 9.92 -12.15 -19.88
N ASP A 189 8.98 -12.83 -20.54
CA ASP A 189 9.31 -13.82 -21.57
C ASP A 189 9.69 -13.10 -22.86
N LEU A 190 10.98 -12.73 -22.98
CA LEU A 190 11.57 -12.28 -24.24
C LEU A 190 12.19 -13.48 -24.98
N PRO A 191 11.94 -13.66 -26.28
CA PRO A 191 12.59 -14.71 -27.07
C PRO A 191 14.13 -14.58 -27.00
N GLY A 192 14.79 -15.57 -26.41
CA GLY A 192 16.26 -15.66 -26.34
C GLY A 192 16.90 -15.16 -25.05
N ALA A 193 16.14 -14.76 -24.03
CA ALA A 193 16.68 -14.45 -22.71
C ALA A 193 16.85 -15.73 -21.86
N THR A 194 18.07 -15.99 -21.35
CA THR A 194 18.29 -17.01 -20.32
C THR A 194 17.78 -16.50 -18.99
N HIS A 195 16.74 -17.16 -18.44
CA HIS A 195 16.14 -16.82 -17.15
C HIS A 195 17.07 -17.24 -16.00
N GLU A 196 17.72 -16.28 -15.36
CA GLU A 196 18.13 -16.47 -13.98
C GLU A 196 16.90 -16.28 -13.08
N LYS A 197 16.72 -17.17 -12.10
CA LYS A 197 15.64 -17.08 -11.11
C LYS A 197 15.58 -15.65 -10.57
N GLY A 198 14.41 -15.02 -10.64
CA GLY A 198 14.20 -13.66 -10.13
C GLY A 198 14.75 -13.52 -8.72
N GLU A 199 15.70 -12.62 -8.53
CA GLU A 199 16.32 -12.37 -7.23
C GLU A 199 15.25 -12.04 -6.20
N GLU A 200 15.20 -12.82 -5.12
CA GLU A 200 14.49 -12.45 -3.90
C GLU A 200 15.25 -11.30 -3.24
N ARG A 201 14.68 -10.10 -3.24
CA ARG A 201 15.24 -8.98 -2.47
C ARG A 201 14.39 -8.73 -1.22
N PRO A 202 15.03 -8.44 -0.07
CA PRO A 202 14.32 -7.94 1.10
C PRO A 202 13.65 -6.62 0.74
N ILE A 203 12.37 -6.50 1.08
CA ILE A 203 11.61 -5.26 0.94
C ILE A 203 12.08 -4.33 2.05
N THR A 204 12.57 -3.12 1.75
CA THR A 204 13.01 -2.15 2.78
C THR A 204 11.89 -1.27 3.30
N GLY A 205 10.65 -1.59 2.92
CA GLY A 205 9.49 -0.78 3.23
C GLY A 205 9.19 -0.66 4.72
N ARG A 206 8.30 0.27 5.05
CA ARG A 206 7.89 0.58 6.42
C ARG A 206 6.52 0.01 6.75
N LYS A 207 6.37 -0.49 7.97
CA LYS A 207 5.10 -0.84 8.56
C LYS A 207 4.74 0.15 9.65
N ILE A 208 3.51 0.64 9.62
CA ILE A 208 2.95 1.48 10.67
C ILE A 208 1.72 0.77 11.21
N ARG A 209 1.62 0.66 12.54
CA ARG A 209 0.57 -0.10 13.23
C ARG A 209 -0.19 0.78 14.20
N TRP A 210 -1.52 0.71 14.12
CA TRP A 210 -2.44 1.36 15.04
C TRP A 210 -3.30 0.31 15.74
N GLN A 211 -3.69 0.61 16.97
CA GLN A 211 -4.85 -0.04 17.55
C GLN A 211 -6.10 0.39 16.75
N ILE A 212 -6.95 -0.56 16.39
CA ILE A 212 -8.22 -0.26 15.71
C ILE A 212 -9.07 0.62 16.61
N PRO A 213 -9.40 1.85 16.18
CA PRO A 213 -10.22 2.76 16.97
C PRO A 213 -11.71 2.40 16.85
N GLN A 214 -12.53 2.87 17.79
CA GLN A 214 -13.99 2.75 17.68
C GLN A 214 -14.49 3.48 16.42
N GLU A 215 -14.01 4.69 16.18
CA GLU A 215 -14.25 5.45 14.97
C GLU A 215 -13.14 6.50 14.80
N SER A 216 -12.49 6.55 13.64
CA SER A 216 -11.46 7.55 13.33
C SER A 216 -11.23 7.69 11.82
N SER A 217 -10.43 8.69 11.44
CA SER A 217 -9.97 8.91 10.08
C SER A 217 -8.51 9.34 10.03
N LEU A 218 -7.87 9.01 8.91
CA LEU A 218 -6.50 9.35 8.57
C LEU A 218 -6.48 9.95 7.16
N GLU A 219 -5.63 10.94 6.96
CA GLU A 219 -5.24 11.39 5.63
C GLU A 219 -3.78 11.00 5.35
N LEU A 220 -3.58 10.34 4.22
CA LEU A 220 -2.27 9.96 3.68
C LEU A 220 -2.02 10.81 2.44
N THR A 221 -0.90 11.51 2.42
CA THR A 221 -0.44 12.28 1.27
C THR A 221 0.92 11.76 0.79
N ILE A 222 1.04 11.48 -0.50
CA ILE A 222 2.26 11.07 -1.19
C ILE A 222 2.59 12.14 -2.22
N LYS A 223 3.77 12.76 -2.11
CA LYS A 223 4.27 13.79 -3.03
C LYS A 223 5.66 13.46 -3.55
#